data_AF-A0AAE3HBZ0-F1
#
_entry.id   AF-A0AAE3HBZ0-F1
#
_cell.length_a   1.000
_cell.length_b   1.000
_cell.length_c   1.000
_cell.angle_alpha   90.00
_cell.angle_beta   90.00
_cell.angle_gamma   90.00
#
_symmetry.space_group_name_H-M   'P 1'
#
loop_
_entity.id
_entity.type
_entity.pdbx_description
1 polymer ?
#
loop_
_entity_poly.entity_id
_entity_poly.type
_entity_poly.pdbx_seq_one_letter_code
_entity_poly.pdbx_strand_id
1 'polypeptide(L)'
;MWSAKTFALSVLTAFIISMLLYALMLITSEPAPVDEIIVSAASAATSKVTVAAEYISPMWAIFIFNSIAALMASLGTGLFMFIHPLLISDIRMRADHGRYASVSIGFERMLVPGNRLLQKLAHRMDAGFPYTDADTPKVGFWEYCGYSREDYRMLAYMLPFTIPFLIMIVNGLLMGILLAFFVFNGSLTGFHIFGPKGIFLGAFYNLTYFVISILPHGIIEIPALLLAAALGYRLARIQSSDIVHKGLFLGNSYGELKADVVLVLDTVKRYMLSGYLWKMSAIMILMLLFAAYVETYVTLRIVERTMLGLDGFLGTISV
;
A
#
# COMPACT_ATOMS: atom_id res chain seq x y z
N MET A 1 10.73 11.19 -0.99
CA MET A 1 9.70 12.26 -0.99
C MET A 1 8.34 11.75 -1.47
N TRP A 2 8.22 11.10 -2.63
CA TRP A 2 6.93 10.55 -3.09
C TRP A 2 6.31 9.56 -2.11
N SER A 3 7.05 8.54 -1.67
CA SER A 3 6.56 7.53 -0.71
C SER A 3 6.04 8.18 0.58
N ALA A 4 6.84 9.05 1.21
CA ALA A 4 6.41 9.78 2.40
C ALA A 4 5.13 10.61 2.21
N LYS A 5 4.99 11.32 1.06
CA LYS A 5 3.79 12.11 0.75
C LYS A 5 2.57 11.22 0.57
N THR A 6 2.67 10.15 -0.21
CA THR A 6 1.56 9.19 -0.42
C THR A 6 1.13 8.56 0.89
N PHE A 7 2.10 8.13 1.72
CA PHE A 7 1.83 7.59 3.05
C PHE A 7 1.04 8.57 3.92
N ALA A 8 1.59 9.78 4.09
CA ALA A 8 1.01 10.78 4.98
C ALA A 8 -0.39 11.20 4.54
N LEU A 9 -0.61 11.32 3.23
CA LEU A 9 -1.94 11.61 2.69
C LEU A 9 -2.91 10.48 3.01
N SER A 10 -2.52 9.22 2.81
CA SER A 10 -3.36 8.06 3.14
C SER A 10 -3.66 7.97 4.64
N VAL A 11 -2.68 8.23 5.51
CA VAL A 11 -2.88 8.32 6.97
C VAL A 11 -3.92 9.38 7.30
N LEU A 12 -3.76 10.60 6.77
CA LEU A 12 -4.65 11.70 7.05
C LEU A 12 -6.08 11.44 6.54
N THR A 13 -6.20 10.91 5.31
CA THR A 13 -7.50 10.58 4.72
C THR A 13 -8.22 9.50 5.53
N ALA A 14 -7.54 8.40 5.88
CA ALA A 14 -8.12 7.36 6.73
C ALA A 14 -8.51 7.91 8.10
N PHE A 15 -7.64 8.68 8.75
CA PHE A 15 -7.91 9.27 10.05
C PHE A 15 -9.19 10.11 10.03
N ILE A 16 -9.32 11.04 9.08
CA ILE A 16 -10.50 11.92 8.95
C ILE A 16 -11.76 11.10 8.69
N ILE A 17 -11.72 10.16 7.76
CA ILE A 17 -12.87 9.32 7.42
C ILE A 17 -13.29 8.45 8.61
N SER A 18 -12.34 7.81 9.30
CA SER A 18 -12.61 7.01 10.48
C SER A 18 -13.21 7.84 11.61
N MET A 19 -12.69 9.03 11.89
CA MET A 19 -13.26 9.93 12.90
C MET A 19 -14.70 10.36 12.55
N LEU A 20 -14.99 10.65 11.27
CA LEU A 20 -16.34 10.96 10.81
C LEU A 20 -17.28 9.76 10.96
N LEU A 21 -16.83 8.56 10.61
CA LEU A 21 -17.60 7.32 10.77
C LEU A 21 -17.88 7.03 12.24
N TYR A 22 -16.89 7.17 13.13
CA TYR A 22 -17.08 6.98 14.57
C TYR A 22 -18.06 8.00 15.16
N ALA A 23 -17.96 9.27 14.76
CA ALA A 23 -18.92 10.29 15.16
C ALA A 23 -20.34 9.97 14.67
N LEU A 24 -20.47 9.54 13.41
CA LEU A 24 -21.75 9.14 12.84
C LEU A 24 -22.34 7.94 13.61
N MET A 25 -21.54 6.90 13.85
CA MET A 25 -21.95 5.72 14.61
C MET A 25 -22.42 6.10 16.02
N LEU A 26 -21.71 7.00 16.71
CA LEU A 26 -22.11 7.48 18.03
C LEU A 26 -23.46 8.23 18.01
N ILE A 27 -23.75 8.95 16.92
CA ILE A 27 -25.01 9.69 16.75
C ILE A 27 -26.17 8.75 16.36
N THR A 28 -25.89 7.70 15.58
CA THR A 28 -26.93 6.84 14.99
C THR A 28 -27.22 5.57 15.77
N SER A 29 -26.42 5.20 16.77
CA SER A 29 -26.54 3.94 17.52
C SER A 29 -26.97 4.18 18.97
N GLU A 30 -27.83 3.32 19.52
CA GLU A 30 -27.83 3.04 20.97
C GLU A 30 -26.47 2.42 21.35
N PRO A 31 -25.98 2.61 22.58
CA PRO A 31 -24.59 2.33 22.97
C PRO A 31 -24.29 0.82 22.97
N ALA A 32 -24.06 0.25 21.79
CA ALA A 32 -23.44 -1.05 21.62
C ALA A 32 -21.93 -0.85 21.39
N PRO A 33 -21.08 -1.71 21.97
CA PRO A 33 -19.65 -1.47 22.02
C PRO A 33 -19.07 -1.59 20.62
N VAL A 34 -18.71 -0.43 20.08
CA VAL A 34 -17.84 -0.22 18.91
C VAL A 34 -16.52 -1.04 19.02
N ASP A 35 -16.23 -1.55 20.21
CA ASP A 35 -15.12 -2.45 20.53
C ASP A 35 -15.13 -3.74 19.71
N GLU A 36 -16.23 -4.48 19.52
CA GLU A 36 -16.13 -5.83 18.92
C GLU A 36 -15.67 -5.85 17.45
N ILE A 37 -16.19 -4.94 16.61
CA ILE A 37 -15.87 -4.93 15.17
C ILE A 37 -14.46 -4.39 14.91
N ILE A 38 -13.95 -3.50 15.78
CA ILE A 38 -12.64 -2.88 15.59
C ILE A 38 -11.56 -3.60 16.39
N VAL A 39 -11.87 -4.16 17.56
CA VAL A 39 -11.02 -5.19 18.20
C VAL A 39 -10.86 -6.34 17.24
N SER A 40 -11.87 -6.73 16.46
CA SER A 40 -11.71 -7.69 15.36
C SER A 40 -10.73 -7.21 14.27
N ALA A 41 -10.76 -5.94 13.85
CA ALA A 41 -9.84 -5.42 12.82
C ALA A 41 -8.39 -5.18 13.31
N ALA A 42 -8.23 -4.66 14.54
CA ALA A 42 -6.94 -4.50 15.21
C ALA A 42 -6.37 -5.87 15.60
N SER A 43 -7.20 -6.76 16.15
CA SER A 43 -6.89 -8.18 16.37
C SER A 43 -6.50 -8.84 15.06
N ALA A 44 -7.20 -8.63 13.94
CA ALA A 44 -6.83 -9.17 12.63
C ALA A 44 -5.52 -8.61 12.07
N ALA A 45 -5.15 -7.37 12.44
CA ALA A 45 -3.84 -6.80 12.11
C ALA A 45 -2.72 -7.45 12.96
N THR A 46 -2.95 -7.67 14.26
CA THR A 46 -2.05 -8.40 15.16
C THR A 46 -2.13 -9.93 15.04
N SER A 47 -3.17 -10.48 14.41
CA SER A 47 -3.45 -11.92 14.42
C SER A 47 -2.45 -12.68 13.55
N LYS A 48 -1.90 -11.99 12.56
CA LYS A 48 -0.77 -12.48 11.77
C LYS A 48 0.43 -12.81 12.67
N VAL A 49 0.65 -12.02 13.72
CA VAL A 49 1.72 -12.24 14.69
C VAL A 49 1.29 -13.26 15.74
N THR A 50 0.05 -13.25 16.23
CA THR A 50 -0.38 -14.20 17.27
C THR A 50 -0.55 -15.64 16.77
N VAL A 51 -1.05 -15.86 15.55
CA VAL A 51 -1.17 -17.21 14.95
C VAL A 51 0.22 -17.80 14.61
N ALA A 52 1.16 -16.95 14.18
CA ALA A 52 2.55 -17.39 14.00
C ALA A 52 3.30 -17.54 15.33
N ALA A 53 2.90 -16.79 16.37
CA ALA A 53 3.50 -16.83 17.71
C ALA A 53 3.28 -18.18 18.42
N GLU A 54 2.26 -18.95 18.03
CA GLU A 54 2.06 -20.32 18.51
C GLU A 54 3.19 -21.28 18.08
N TYR A 55 3.92 -20.95 17.01
CA TYR A 55 4.94 -21.81 16.41
C TYR A 55 6.35 -21.19 16.38
N ILE A 56 6.47 -19.85 16.46
CA ILE A 56 7.70 -19.09 16.31
C ILE A 56 7.68 -17.92 17.32
N SER A 57 8.79 -17.56 17.98
CA SER A 57 8.75 -16.44 18.96
C SER A 57 8.27 -15.12 18.32
N PRO A 58 7.58 -14.22 19.05
CA PRO A 58 7.04 -12.95 18.53
C PRO A 58 8.06 -12.11 17.74
N MET A 59 9.31 -12.04 18.22
CA MET A 59 10.40 -11.32 17.54
C MET A 59 10.65 -11.81 16.11
N TRP A 60 10.74 -13.14 15.94
CA TRP A 60 10.95 -13.77 14.64
C TRP A 60 9.72 -13.63 13.74
N ALA A 61 8.51 -13.68 14.29
CA ALA A 61 7.28 -13.46 13.53
C ALA A 61 7.23 -12.03 12.94
N ILE A 62 7.44 -11.01 13.78
CA ILE A 62 7.50 -9.60 13.36
C ILE A 62 8.58 -9.41 12.28
N PHE A 63 9.79 -9.90 12.54
CA PHE A 63 10.91 -9.79 11.60
C PHE A 63 10.59 -10.41 10.23
N ILE A 64 10.06 -11.64 10.20
CA ILE A 64 9.78 -12.36 8.96
C ILE A 64 8.69 -11.66 8.14
N PHE A 65 7.56 -11.30 8.76
CA PHE A 65 6.48 -10.65 8.04
C PHE A 65 6.87 -9.29 7.50
N ASN A 66 7.58 -8.48 8.28
CA ASN A 66 8.02 -7.16 7.84
C ASN A 66 9.08 -7.27 6.75
N SER A 67 9.98 -8.27 6.84
CA SER A 67 10.96 -8.53 5.78
C SER A 67 10.30 -8.97 4.47
N ILE A 68 9.29 -9.84 4.53
CA ILE A 68 8.50 -10.24 3.35
C ILE A 68 7.80 -9.01 2.77
N ALA A 69 7.17 -8.17 3.60
CA ALA A 69 6.49 -6.96 3.14
C ALA A 69 7.46 -5.99 2.44
N ALA A 70 8.64 -5.75 3.01
CA ALA A 70 9.67 -4.90 2.40
C ALA A 70 10.24 -5.51 1.10
N LEU A 71 10.44 -6.82 1.03
CA LEU A 71 10.85 -7.50 -0.19
C LEU A 71 9.77 -7.42 -1.27
N MET A 72 8.49 -7.61 -0.92
CA MET A 72 7.37 -7.44 -1.85
C MET A 72 7.23 -6.00 -2.32
N ALA A 73 7.49 -5.00 -1.47
CA ALA A 73 7.47 -3.60 -1.87
C ALA A 73 8.57 -3.23 -2.88
N SER A 74 9.74 -3.83 -2.74
CA SER A 74 10.91 -3.54 -3.57
C SER A 74 10.97 -4.40 -4.85
N LEU A 75 10.71 -5.71 -4.73
CA LEU A 75 10.77 -6.69 -5.83
C LEU A 75 9.42 -6.92 -6.51
N GLY A 76 8.31 -6.74 -5.80
CA GLY A 76 6.97 -7.06 -6.31
C GLY A 76 6.61 -6.27 -7.56
N THR A 77 7.13 -5.06 -7.71
CA THR A 77 7.02 -4.29 -8.96
C THR A 77 7.56 -5.07 -10.17
N GLY A 78 8.73 -5.68 -10.03
CA GLY A 78 9.35 -6.48 -11.10
C GLY A 78 8.61 -7.80 -11.34
N LEU A 79 8.22 -8.48 -10.26
CA LEU A 79 7.42 -9.71 -10.34
C LEU A 79 6.06 -9.47 -11.01
N PHE A 80 5.46 -8.31 -10.80
CA PHE A 80 4.17 -7.96 -11.40
C PHE A 80 4.25 -7.77 -12.91
N MET A 81 5.41 -7.39 -13.46
CA MET A 81 5.61 -7.24 -14.91
C MET A 81 5.54 -8.58 -15.67
N PHE A 82 5.63 -9.72 -14.99
CA PHE A 82 5.40 -11.04 -15.60
C PHE A 82 3.94 -11.26 -16.03
N ILE A 83 3.04 -10.31 -15.74
CA ILE A 83 1.68 -10.32 -16.29
C ILE A 83 1.64 -9.98 -17.79
N HIS A 84 2.62 -9.24 -18.33
CA HIS A 84 2.62 -8.87 -19.76
C HIS A 84 2.63 -10.08 -20.70
N PRO A 85 3.49 -11.11 -20.51
CA PRO A 85 3.41 -12.35 -21.26
C PRO A 85 2.02 -12.99 -21.24
N LEU A 86 1.37 -13.00 -20.07
CA LEU A 86 0.04 -13.58 -19.90
C LEU A 86 -1.01 -12.78 -20.68
N LEU A 87 -1.00 -11.46 -20.57
CA LEU A 87 -1.93 -10.57 -21.28
C LEU A 87 -1.81 -10.72 -22.80
N ILE A 88 -0.59 -10.74 -23.34
CA ILE A 88 -0.39 -10.86 -24.79
C ILE A 88 -0.73 -12.27 -25.28
N SER A 89 -0.40 -13.30 -24.49
CA SER A 89 -0.81 -14.68 -24.82
C SER A 89 -2.33 -14.83 -24.79
N ASP A 90 -3.01 -14.14 -23.88
CA ASP A 90 -4.47 -14.15 -23.80
C ASP A 90 -5.11 -13.52 -25.03
N ILE A 91 -4.62 -12.35 -25.47
CA ILE A 91 -5.13 -11.70 -26.70
C ILE A 91 -4.95 -12.62 -27.91
N ARG A 92 -3.81 -13.33 -28.02
CA ARG A 92 -3.60 -14.32 -29.08
C ARG A 92 -4.66 -15.43 -29.02
N MET A 93 -4.96 -15.96 -27.84
CA MET A 93 -5.92 -17.05 -27.66
C MET A 93 -7.35 -16.63 -28.05
N ARG A 94 -7.70 -15.34 -27.91
CA ARG A 94 -9.01 -14.81 -28.29
C ARG A 94 -9.27 -14.84 -29.80
N ALA A 95 -8.23 -14.76 -30.62
CA ALA A 95 -8.36 -14.89 -32.07
C ALA A 95 -8.97 -16.26 -32.47
N ASP A 96 -8.66 -17.30 -31.69
CA ASP A 96 -9.10 -18.67 -31.95
C ASP A 96 -10.43 -19.03 -31.24
N HIS A 97 -10.90 -18.23 -30.28
CA HIS A 97 -12.04 -18.55 -29.41
C HIS A 97 -13.09 -17.44 -29.35
N GLY A 98 -13.98 -17.37 -30.34
CA GLY A 98 -14.96 -16.27 -30.49
C GLY A 98 -15.91 -16.04 -29.31
N ARG A 99 -16.41 -17.10 -28.66
CA ARG A 99 -17.29 -16.99 -27.48
C ARG A 99 -16.57 -16.35 -26.28
N TYR A 100 -15.36 -16.83 -26.00
CA TYR A 100 -14.51 -16.29 -24.95
C TYR A 100 -14.14 -14.83 -25.26
N ALA A 101 -13.75 -14.54 -26.50
CA ALA A 101 -13.40 -13.20 -26.95
C ALA A 101 -14.54 -12.20 -26.72
N SER A 102 -15.79 -12.56 -27.05
CA SER A 102 -16.93 -11.67 -26.88
C SER A 102 -17.18 -11.30 -25.42
N VAL A 103 -17.11 -12.28 -24.51
CA VAL A 103 -17.28 -12.05 -23.07
C VAL A 103 -16.14 -11.17 -22.54
N SER A 104 -14.90 -11.50 -22.88
CA SER A 104 -13.72 -10.78 -22.41
C SER A 104 -13.69 -9.33 -22.92
N ILE A 105 -13.99 -9.10 -24.20
CA ILE A 105 -14.10 -7.77 -24.80
C ILE A 105 -15.21 -6.95 -24.14
N GLY A 106 -16.36 -7.59 -23.84
CA GLY A 106 -17.46 -6.94 -23.13
C GLY A 106 -17.04 -6.45 -21.75
N PHE A 107 -16.35 -7.30 -20.98
CA PHE A 107 -15.81 -6.94 -19.68
C PHE A 107 -14.77 -5.81 -19.76
N GLU A 108 -13.83 -5.90 -20.71
CA GLU A 108 -12.83 -4.85 -20.91
C GLU A 108 -13.46 -3.50 -21.28
N ARG A 109 -14.47 -3.48 -22.16
CA ARG A 109 -15.21 -2.24 -22.50
C ARG A 109 -15.88 -1.62 -21.29
N MET A 110 -16.38 -2.43 -20.35
CA MET A 110 -16.96 -1.94 -19.10
C MET A 110 -15.91 -1.21 -18.24
N LEU A 111 -14.64 -1.65 -18.31
CA LEU A 111 -13.54 -1.06 -17.53
C LEU A 111 -12.88 0.15 -18.20
N VAL A 112 -13.03 0.34 -19.52
CA VAL A 112 -12.43 1.46 -20.27
C VAL A 112 -12.73 2.84 -19.67
N PRO A 113 -13.98 3.18 -19.27
CA PRO A 113 -14.27 4.49 -18.67
C PRO A 113 -13.46 4.75 -17.40
N GLY A 114 -13.33 3.73 -16.53
CA GLY A 114 -12.50 3.80 -15.34
C GLY A 114 -11.02 3.95 -15.68
N ASN A 115 -10.54 3.19 -16.67
CA ASN A 115 -9.16 3.31 -17.16
C ASN A 115 -8.86 4.72 -17.70
N ARG A 116 -9.73 5.30 -18.53
CA ARG A 116 -9.55 6.68 -19.04
C ARG A 116 -9.54 7.72 -17.93
N LEU A 117 -10.37 7.56 -16.90
CA LEU A 117 -10.33 8.44 -15.73
C LEU A 117 -8.97 8.34 -15.03
N LEU A 118 -8.46 7.13 -14.80
CA LEU A 118 -7.15 6.90 -14.18
C LEU A 118 -6.02 7.48 -15.03
N GLN A 119 -6.05 7.28 -16.34
CA GLN A 119 -5.10 7.86 -17.27
C GLN A 119 -5.12 9.39 -17.25
N LYS A 120 -6.30 10.01 -17.25
CA LYS A 120 -6.44 11.46 -17.17
C LYS A 120 -5.90 12.02 -15.86
N LEU A 121 -6.12 11.32 -14.74
CA LEU A 121 -5.53 11.67 -13.45
C LEU A 121 -3.99 11.52 -13.48
N ALA A 122 -3.49 10.42 -14.06
CA ALA A 122 -2.05 10.18 -14.20
C ALA A 122 -1.38 11.27 -15.06
N HIS A 123 -1.99 11.67 -16.18
CA HIS A 123 -1.50 12.75 -17.05
C HIS A 123 -1.40 14.09 -16.32
N ARG A 124 -2.37 14.40 -15.45
CA ARG A 124 -2.31 15.62 -14.62
C ARG A 124 -1.19 15.59 -13.59
N MET A 125 -0.80 14.39 -13.14
CA MET A 125 0.24 14.21 -12.13
C MET A 125 1.64 14.10 -12.75
N ASP A 126 1.75 13.64 -14.00
CA ASP A 126 2.99 13.46 -14.74
C ASP A 126 2.82 13.95 -16.18
N ALA A 127 3.35 15.15 -16.46
CA ALA A 127 3.28 15.75 -17.80
C ALA A 127 4.03 14.94 -18.88
N GLY A 128 4.92 14.02 -18.47
CA GLY A 128 5.60 13.09 -19.38
C GLY A 128 4.74 11.89 -19.78
N PHE A 129 3.56 11.72 -19.20
CA PHE A 129 2.64 10.63 -19.49
C PHE A 129 1.85 10.93 -20.78
N PRO A 130 2.02 10.16 -21.86
CA PRO A 130 1.29 10.40 -23.11
C PRO A 130 -0.19 10.05 -22.91
N TYR A 131 -1.09 11.02 -23.10
CA TYR A 131 -2.55 10.81 -23.05
C TYR A 131 -3.21 11.36 -24.31
N THR A 132 -4.14 10.58 -24.86
CA THR A 132 -4.89 10.94 -26.06
C THR A 132 -6.38 10.72 -25.79
N ASP A 133 -7.19 11.79 -25.90
CA ASP A 133 -8.66 11.69 -25.75
C ASP A 133 -9.34 10.98 -26.94
N ALA A 134 -8.62 10.78 -28.04
CA ALA A 134 -9.16 10.20 -29.27
C ALA A 134 -9.20 8.67 -29.23
N ASP A 135 -10.35 8.10 -29.58
CA ASP A 135 -10.49 6.68 -29.87
C ASP A 135 -9.68 6.32 -31.11
N THR A 136 -8.51 5.70 -30.92
CA THR A 136 -7.73 5.18 -32.04
C THR A 136 -8.41 3.92 -32.60
N PRO A 137 -8.56 3.81 -33.93
CA PRO A 137 -9.16 2.63 -34.55
C PRO A 137 -8.36 1.37 -34.20
N LYS A 138 -9.07 0.30 -33.89
CA LYS A 138 -8.49 -1.00 -33.57
C LYS A 138 -8.20 -1.72 -34.88
N VAL A 139 -6.93 -2.12 -35.07
CA VAL A 139 -6.47 -2.78 -36.30
C VAL A 139 -5.62 -3.99 -35.92
N GLY A 140 -5.80 -5.10 -36.64
CA GLY A 140 -5.00 -6.31 -36.49
C GLY A 140 -5.15 -6.94 -35.12
N PHE A 141 -4.04 -7.13 -34.39
CA PHE A 141 -4.03 -7.80 -33.09
C PHE A 141 -4.96 -7.17 -32.05
N TRP A 142 -5.24 -5.87 -32.17
CA TRP A 142 -6.07 -5.10 -31.22
C TRP A 142 -7.57 -5.22 -31.48
N GLU A 143 -8.01 -5.80 -32.61
CA GLU A 143 -9.43 -6.03 -32.92
C GLU A 143 -10.10 -6.96 -31.90
N TYR A 144 -9.32 -7.84 -31.29
CA TYR A 144 -9.76 -8.79 -30.26
C TYR A 144 -9.71 -8.23 -28.83
N CYS A 145 -9.60 -6.90 -28.67
CA CYS A 145 -9.52 -6.20 -27.39
C CYS A 145 -10.69 -5.22 -27.19
N GLY A 146 -11.13 -5.05 -25.94
CA GLY A 146 -12.07 -4.02 -25.51
C GLY A 146 -11.46 -2.62 -25.48
N TYR A 147 -10.14 -2.53 -25.39
CA TYR A 147 -9.35 -1.30 -25.39
C TYR A 147 -8.50 -1.14 -26.65
N SER A 148 -7.94 0.04 -26.88
CA SER A 148 -7.05 0.34 -28.00
C SER A 148 -5.58 0.03 -27.69
N ARG A 149 -4.72 0.07 -28.72
CA ARG A 149 -3.27 -0.05 -28.55
C ARG A 149 -2.71 1.00 -27.59
N GLU A 150 -3.13 2.25 -27.73
CA GLU A 150 -2.67 3.33 -26.86
C GLU A 150 -3.15 3.09 -25.42
N ASP A 151 -4.38 2.64 -25.22
CA ASP A 151 -4.87 2.27 -23.87
C ASP A 151 -3.99 1.19 -23.21
N TYR A 152 -3.56 0.17 -23.97
CA TYR A 152 -2.66 -0.87 -23.46
C TYR A 152 -1.28 -0.31 -23.13
N ARG A 153 -0.72 0.54 -23.99
CA ARG A 153 0.57 1.18 -23.76
C ARG A 153 0.55 2.05 -22.49
N MET A 154 -0.57 2.76 -22.27
CA MET A 154 -0.79 3.56 -21.07
C MET A 154 -0.97 2.68 -19.83
N LEU A 155 -1.71 1.58 -19.94
CA LEU A 155 -1.81 0.58 -18.89
C LEU A 155 -0.41 0.04 -18.54
N ALA A 156 0.39 -0.34 -19.53
CA ALA A 156 1.75 -0.85 -19.35
C ALA A 156 2.65 0.17 -18.63
N TYR A 157 2.50 1.47 -18.93
CA TYR A 157 3.22 2.54 -18.23
C TYR A 157 2.85 2.62 -16.76
N MET A 158 1.55 2.52 -16.44
CA MET A 158 1.03 2.66 -15.07
C MET A 158 1.22 1.40 -14.23
N LEU A 159 1.18 0.23 -14.87
CA LEU A 159 1.20 -1.09 -14.25
C LEU A 159 2.30 -1.24 -13.18
N PRO A 160 3.57 -0.90 -13.41
CA PRO A 160 4.60 -1.10 -12.39
C PRO A 160 4.44 -0.19 -11.16
N PHE A 161 3.73 0.93 -11.25
CA PHE A 161 3.47 1.78 -10.10
C PHE A 161 2.42 1.20 -9.14
N THR A 162 1.65 0.20 -9.58
CA THR A 162 0.54 -0.38 -8.82
C THR A 162 1.01 -0.92 -7.47
N ILE A 163 2.07 -1.74 -7.44
CA ILE A 163 2.57 -2.37 -6.21
C ILE A 163 3.07 -1.34 -5.19
N PRO A 164 4.02 -0.43 -5.52
CA PRO A 164 4.50 0.54 -4.56
C PRO A 164 3.37 1.48 -4.13
N PHE A 165 2.45 1.84 -5.01
CA PHE A 165 1.29 2.68 -4.64
C PHE A 165 0.35 1.97 -3.68
N LEU A 166 -0.01 0.71 -3.96
CA LEU A 166 -0.91 -0.09 -3.12
C LEU A 166 -0.34 -0.28 -1.71
N ILE A 167 0.95 -0.64 -1.61
CA ILE A 167 1.60 -0.86 -0.31
C ILE A 167 1.62 0.42 0.52
N MET A 168 1.92 1.55 -0.13
CA MET A 168 1.94 2.86 0.53
C MET A 168 0.56 3.28 1.01
N ILE A 169 -0.47 3.07 0.18
CA ILE A 169 -1.86 3.38 0.55
C ILE A 169 -2.32 2.47 1.68
N VAL A 170 -2.22 1.15 1.54
CA VAL A 170 -2.75 0.20 2.52
C VAL A 170 -2.11 0.42 3.89
N ASN A 171 -0.78 0.56 3.95
CA ASN A 171 -0.10 0.83 5.22
C ASN A 171 -0.47 2.19 5.81
N GLY A 172 -0.61 3.23 4.97
CA GLY A 172 -1.05 4.54 5.43
C GLY A 172 -2.49 4.52 5.96
N LEU A 173 -3.41 3.85 5.25
CA LEU A 173 -4.80 3.70 5.67
C LEU A 173 -4.90 2.96 7.01
N LEU A 174 -4.19 1.83 7.16
CA LEU A 174 -4.16 1.06 8.41
C LEU A 174 -3.67 1.92 9.59
N MET A 175 -2.58 2.66 9.40
CA MET A 175 -2.03 3.56 10.42
C MET A 175 -3.02 4.69 10.76
N GLY A 176 -3.71 5.27 9.77
CA GLY A 176 -4.72 6.30 10.00
C GLY A 176 -5.96 5.78 10.75
N ILE A 177 -6.43 4.57 10.41
CA ILE A 177 -7.53 3.90 11.12
C ILE A 177 -7.13 3.62 12.57
N LEU A 178 -5.94 3.08 12.79
CA LEU A 178 -5.43 2.77 14.13
C LEU A 178 -5.31 4.04 14.98
N LEU A 179 -4.76 5.12 14.41
CA LEU A 179 -4.67 6.42 15.09
C LEU A 179 -6.05 6.95 15.48
N ALA A 180 -7.02 6.89 14.56
CA ALA A 180 -8.39 7.32 14.83
C ALA A 180 -9.03 6.51 15.96
N PHE A 181 -8.82 5.19 15.97
CA PHE A 181 -9.31 4.31 17.04
C PHE A 181 -8.78 4.71 18.41
N PHE A 182 -7.47 4.91 18.55
CA PHE A 182 -6.87 5.29 19.84
C PHE A 182 -7.37 6.67 20.31
N VAL A 183 -7.43 7.65 19.42
CA VAL A 183 -7.92 9.00 19.75
C VAL A 183 -9.40 8.98 20.12
N PHE A 184 -10.23 8.27 19.36
CA PHE A 184 -11.67 8.20 19.61
C PHE A 184 -12.00 7.45 20.90
N ASN A 185 -11.40 6.27 21.11
CA ASN A 185 -11.62 5.53 22.35
C ASN A 185 -11.04 6.25 23.57
N GLY A 186 -9.89 6.93 23.42
CA GLY A 186 -9.37 7.79 24.47
C GLY A 186 -10.34 8.89 24.85
N SER A 187 -10.92 9.54 23.84
CA SER A 187 -11.94 10.56 24.03
C SER A 187 -13.16 10.02 24.78
N LEU A 188 -13.65 8.83 24.42
CA LEU A 188 -14.79 8.18 25.08
C LEU A 188 -14.49 7.78 26.51
N THR A 189 -13.38 7.08 26.75
CA THR A 189 -12.97 6.68 28.10
C THR A 189 -12.77 7.90 28.99
N GLY A 190 -12.12 8.94 28.47
CA GLY A 190 -11.98 10.21 29.17
C GLY A 190 -13.32 10.85 29.52
N PHE A 191 -14.27 10.86 28.58
CA PHE A 191 -15.64 11.34 28.81
C PHE A 191 -16.36 10.57 29.92
N HIS A 192 -16.26 9.23 29.92
CA HIS A 192 -16.90 8.39 30.93
C HIS A 192 -16.35 8.64 32.33
N ILE A 193 -15.05 8.95 32.46
CA ILE A 193 -14.39 9.11 33.77
C ILE A 193 -14.52 10.55 34.30
N PHE A 194 -14.33 11.56 33.46
CA PHE A 194 -14.26 12.97 33.89
C PHE A 194 -15.28 13.89 33.21
N GLY A 195 -16.29 13.34 32.53
CA GLY A 195 -17.29 14.10 31.79
C GLY A 195 -16.69 14.87 30.59
N PRO A 196 -17.34 15.95 30.10
CA PRO A 196 -16.89 16.68 28.91
C PRO A 196 -15.43 17.17 28.96
N LYS A 197 -14.93 17.49 30.16
CA LYS A 197 -13.54 17.93 30.38
C LYS A 197 -12.53 16.79 30.19
N GLY A 198 -12.97 15.54 30.36
CA GLY A 198 -12.17 14.35 30.19
C GLY A 198 -11.89 13.94 28.76
N ILE A 199 -12.68 14.43 27.78
CA ILE A 199 -12.53 14.10 26.35
C ILE A 199 -11.10 14.39 25.89
N PHE A 200 -10.63 15.62 26.12
CA PHE A 200 -9.30 16.04 25.70
C PHE A 200 -8.19 15.27 26.44
N LEU A 201 -8.40 15.03 27.74
CA LEU A 201 -7.44 14.33 28.58
C LEU A 201 -7.27 12.86 28.15
N GLY A 202 -8.37 12.16 27.91
CA GLY A 202 -8.35 10.77 27.47
C GLY A 202 -7.84 10.62 26.03
N ALA A 203 -8.18 11.56 25.14
CA ALA A 203 -7.61 11.61 23.79
C ALA A 203 -6.09 11.79 23.83
N PHE A 204 -5.60 12.71 24.67
CA PHE A 204 -4.17 12.95 24.84
C PHE A 204 -3.45 11.76 25.47
N TYR A 205 -4.04 11.11 26.49
CA TYR A 205 -3.50 9.90 27.11
C TYR A 205 -3.32 8.79 26.08
N ASN A 206 -4.37 8.45 25.32
CA ASN A 206 -4.28 7.38 24.33
C ASN A 206 -3.46 7.74 23.11
N LEU A 207 -3.41 9.01 22.72
CA LEU A 207 -2.47 9.48 21.69
C LEU A 207 -1.02 9.29 22.16
N THR A 208 -0.74 9.63 23.42
CA THR A 208 0.58 9.45 24.01
C THR A 208 0.92 7.97 24.12
N TYR A 209 -0.01 7.13 24.55
CA TYR A 209 0.14 5.68 24.55
C TYR A 209 0.38 5.11 23.15
N PHE A 210 -0.39 5.56 22.14
CA PHE A 210 -0.20 5.18 20.74
C PHE A 210 1.20 5.55 20.28
N VAL A 211 1.64 6.79 20.51
CA VAL A 211 2.99 7.23 20.16
C VAL A 211 4.00 6.35 20.89
N ILE A 212 3.95 6.16 22.20
CA ILE A 212 4.99 5.42 22.92
C ILE A 212 4.98 3.91 22.60
N SER A 213 3.82 3.33 22.29
CA SER A 213 3.70 1.91 21.96
C SER A 213 4.10 1.62 20.51
N ILE A 214 3.88 2.58 19.60
CA ILE A 214 4.13 2.40 18.16
C ILE A 214 5.45 3.01 17.73
N LEU A 215 5.83 4.16 18.27
CA LEU A 215 7.03 4.90 17.87
C LEU A 215 8.33 4.07 18.00
N PRO A 216 8.54 3.21 19.01
CA PRO A 216 9.78 2.44 19.11
C PRO A 216 10.01 1.47 17.94
N HIS A 217 8.97 0.84 17.39
CA HIS A 217 9.10 0.01 16.18
C HIS A 217 8.89 0.82 14.90
N GLY A 218 7.91 1.73 14.90
CA GLY A 218 7.57 2.61 13.78
C GLY A 218 8.68 3.56 13.35
N ILE A 219 9.58 4.01 14.25
CA ILE A 219 10.74 4.83 13.89
C ILE A 219 11.67 4.11 12.90
N ILE A 220 11.72 2.78 12.95
CA ILE A 220 12.68 1.99 12.16
C ILE A 220 11.97 1.26 11.02
N GLU A 221 10.80 0.70 11.31
CA GLU A 221 9.99 -0.02 10.33
C GLU A 221 9.42 0.89 9.25
N ILE A 222 8.89 2.07 9.61
CA ILE A 222 8.31 2.99 8.62
C ILE A 222 9.39 3.44 7.62
N PRO A 223 10.58 3.92 8.03
CA PRO A 223 11.63 4.22 7.06
C PRO A 223 12.07 3.04 6.20
N ALA A 224 12.14 1.83 6.76
CA ALA A 224 12.48 0.62 5.99
C ALA A 224 11.41 0.34 4.90
N LEU A 225 10.13 0.43 5.23
CA LEU A 225 9.02 0.29 4.28
C LEU A 225 8.99 1.42 3.24
N LEU A 226 9.23 2.67 3.66
CA LEU A 226 9.31 3.83 2.76
C LEU A 226 10.46 3.69 1.76
N LEU A 227 11.59 3.15 2.22
CA LEU A 227 12.76 2.85 1.40
C LEU A 227 12.46 1.72 0.42
N ALA A 228 11.81 0.65 0.88
CA ALA A 228 11.40 -0.46 0.04
C ALA A 228 10.46 -0.03 -1.09
N ALA A 229 9.43 0.75 -0.76
CA ALA A 229 8.51 1.31 -1.73
C ALA A 229 9.21 2.31 -2.69
N ALA A 230 10.21 3.06 -2.22
CA ALA A 230 11.00 3.93 -3.08
C ALA A 230 11.86 3.14 -4.09
N LEU A 231 12.37 1.96 -3.71
CA LEU A 231 13.07 1.05 -4.62
C LEU A 231 12.12 0.46 -5.67
N GLY A 232 10.91 0.06 -5.26
CA GLY A 232 9.86 -0.39 -6.19
C GLY A 232 9.46 0.73 -7.16
N TYR A 233 9.22 1.94 -6.64
CA TYR A 233 8.93 3.13 -7.44
C TYR A 233 10.05 3.47 -8.43
N ARG A 234 11.32 3.32 -8.03
CA ARG A 234 12.46 3.52 -8.94
C ARG A 234 12.41 2.54 -10.11
N LEU A 235 12.17 1.25 -9.85
CA LEU A 235 11.98 0.26 -10.93
C LEU A 235 10.81 0.65 -11.82
N ALA A 236 9.69 1.07 -11.23
CA ALA A 236 8.52 1.48 -11.98
C ALA A 236 8.81 2.63 -12.94
N ARG A 237 9.56 3.64 -12.48
CA ARG A 237 9.97 4.76 -13.31
C ARG A 237 10.91 4.36 -14.45
N ILE A 238 11.83 3.43 -14.21
CA ILE A 238 12.71 2.91 -15.26
C ILE A 238 11.88 2.21 -16.34
N GLN A 239 10.95 1.35 -15.94
CA GLN A 239 10.07 0.60 -16.85
C GLN A 239 9.12 1.52 -17.63
N SER A 240 8.49 2.46 -16.94
CA SER A 240 7.56 3.40 -17.57
C SER A 240 8.27 4.31 -18.58
N SER A 241 9.48 4.74 -18.25
CA SER A 241 10.35 5.51 -19.15
C SER A 241 10.80 4.69 -20.37
N ASP A 242 11.11 3.40 -20.19
CA ASP A 242 11.43 2.49 -21.30
C ASP A 242 10.26 2.37 -22.30
N ILE A 243 9.01 2.29 -21.80
CA ILE A 243 7.81 2.21 -22.66
C ILE A 243 7.65 3.46 -23.54
N VAL A 244 7.94 4.64 -22.99
CA VAL A 244 7.83 5.90 -23.73
C VAL A 244 9.00 6.06 -24.71
N HIS A 245 10.24 5.95 -24.23
CA HIS A 245 11.43 6.25 -25.04
C HIS A 245 11.73 5.20 -26.11
N LYS A 246 11.49 3.92 -25.83
CA LYS A 246 11.73 2.84 -26.81
C LYS A 246 10.50 2.57 -27.69
N GLY A 247 9.39 3.30 -27.48
CA GLY A 247 8.18 3.13 -28.26
C GLY A 247 7.55 1.73 -28.10
N LEU A 248 7.66 1.12 -26.92
CA LEU A 248 7.16 -0.24 -26.68
C LEU A 248 5.63 -0.28 -26.76
N PHE A 249 5.11 -1.44 -27.15
CA PHE A 249 3.69 -1.77 -27.28
C PHE A 249 2.94 -0.96 -28.35
N LEU A 250 3.67 -0.43 -29.34
CA LEU A 250 3.09 0.20 -30.53
C LEU A 250 2.89 -0.76 -31.71
N GLY A 251 3.36 -2.00 -31.58
CA GLY A 251 3.20 -3.02 -32.61
C GLY A 251 1.75 -3.46 -32.85
N ASN A 252 1.50 -3.99 -34.05
CA ASN A 252 0.18 -4.51 -34.46
C ASN A 252 0.17 -6.03 -34.66
N SER A 253 1.30 -6.68 -34.42
CA SER A 253 1.47 -8.13 -34.53
C SER A 253 1.89 -8.76 -33.21
N TYR A 254 1.52 -10.02 -33.00
CA TYR A 254 1.93 -10.79 -31.82
C TYR A 254 3.46 -10.88 -31.69
N GLY A 255 4.18 -10.97 -32.82
CA GLY A 255 5.65 -11.06 -32.84
C GLY A 255 6.32 -9.80 -32.30
N GLU A 256 5.86 -8.63 -32.72
CA GLU A 256 6.34 -7.33 -32.23
C GLU A 256 6.08 -7.17 -30.73
N LEU A 257 4.85 -7.44 -30.28
CA LEU A 257 4.49 -7.28 -28.87
C LEU A 257 5.23 -8.27 -27.96
N LYS A 258 5.48 -9.48 -28.45
CA LYS A 258 6.31 -10.47 -27.74
C LYS A 258 7.76 -9.97 -27.60
N ALA A 259 8.32 -9.34 -28.64
CA ALA A 259 9.66 -8.76 -28.57
C ALA A 259 9.72 -7.61 -27.54
N ASP A 260 8.69 -6.75 -27.50
CA ASP A 260 8.58 -5.69 -26.50
C ASP A 260 8.55 -6.24 -25.07
N VAL A 261 7.82 -7.33 -24.83
CA VAL A 261 7.80 -8.00 -23.52
C VAL A 261 9.16 -8.57 -23.14
N VAL A 262 9.91 -9.14 -24.07
CA VAL A 262 11.26 -9.62 -23.79
C VAL A 262 12.15 -8.46 -23.34
N LEU A 263 12.03 -7.29 -23.97
CA LEU A 263 12.77 -6.09 -23.57
C LEU A 263 12.38 -5.62 -22.15
N VAL A 264 11.08 -5.58 -21.84
CA VAL A 264 10.57 -5.24 -20.50
C VAL A 264 11.12 -6.20 -19.44
N LEU A 265 11.01 -7.50 -19.68
CA LEU A 265 11.47 -8.53 -18.74
C LEU A 265 12.98 -8.56 -18.59
N ASP A 266 13.74 -8.24 -19.63
CA ASP A 266 15.19 -8.09 -19.54
C ASP A 266 15.58 -6.90 -18.65
N THR A 267 14.91 -5.76 -18.79
CA THR A 267 15.10 -4.62 -17.87
C THR A 267 14.74 -5.00 -16.43
N VAL A 268 13.63 -5.73 -16.21
CA VAL A 268 13.25 -6.24 -14.88
C VAL A 268 14.34 -7.14 -14.31
N LYS A 269 14.79 -8.13 -15.08
CA LYS A 269 15.82 -9.09 -14.66
C LYS A 269 17.11 -8.38 -14.27
N ARG A 270 17.57 -7.42 -15.08
CA ARG A 270 18.77 -6.62 -14.78
C ARG A 270 18.63 -5.83 -13.48
N TYR A 271 17.47 -5.25 -13.22
CA TYR A 271 17.23 -4.54 -11.97
C TYR A 271 17.15 -5.48 -10.76
N MET A 272 16.42 -6.59 -10.88
CA MET A 272 16.26 -7.58 -9.81
C MET A 272 17.59 -8.23 -9.43
N LEU A 273 18.50 -8.41 -10.37
CA LEU A 273 19.85 -8.94 -10.13
C LEU A 273 20.88 -7.84 -9.83
N SER A 274 20.47 -6.58 -9.76
CA SER A 274 21.41 -5.48 -9.54
C SER A 274 21.98 -5.52 -8.12
N GLY A 275 23.30 -5.35 -8.00
CA GLY A 275 23.96 -5.27 -6.70
C GLY A 275 23.44 -4.12 -5.84
N TYR A 276 22.92 -3.05 -6.44
CA TYR A 276 22.29 -1.95 -5.72
C TYR A 276 21.02 -2.41 -4.98
N LEU A 277 20.11 -3.12 -5.65
CA LEU A 277 18.88 -3.60 -5.03
C LEU A 277 19.17 -4.52 -3.87
N TRP A 278 20.06 -5.50 -4.05
CA TRP A 278 20.43 -6.45 -3.00
C TRP A 278 21.14 -5.78 -1.81
N LYS A 279 22.02 -4.80 -2.06
CA LYS A 279 22.64 -4.01 -0.99
C LYS A 279 21.59 -3.26 -0.16
N MET A 280 20.63 -2.62 -0.84
CA MET A 280 19.56 -1.89 -0.15
C MET A 280 18.60 -2.83 0.59
N SER A 281 18.25 -3.97 -0.01
CA SER A 281 17.45 -5.01 0.64
C SER A 281 18.14 -5.57 1.89
N ALA A 282 19.45 -5.80 1.85
CA ALA A 282 20.20 -6.22 3.02
C ALA A 282 20.14 -5.18 4.15
N ILE A 283 20.31 -3.89 3.83
CA ILE A 283 20.18 -2.80 4.81
C ILE A 283 18.78 -2.79 5.42
N MET A 284 17.73 -2.90 4.60
CA MET A 284 16.33 -2.93 5.08
C MET A 284 16.07 -4.12 5.99
N ILE A 285 16.52 -5.32 5.62
CA ILE A 285 16.37 -6.53 6.44
C ILE A 285 17.08 -6.35 7.78
N LEU A 286 18.29 -5.80 7.81
CA LEU A 286 19.01 -5.51 9.05
C LEU A 286 18.28 -4.48 9.93
N MET A 287 17.74 -3.43 9.32
CA MET A 287 16.91 -2.44 10.03
C MET A 287 15.66 -3.08 10.64
N LEU A 288 14.98 -3.96 9.90
CA LEU A 288 13.78 -4.64 10.37
C LEU A 288 14.07 -5.67 11.46
N LEU A 289 15.22 -6.34 11.39
CA LEU A 289 15.68 -7.22 12.48
C LEU A 289 15.91 -6.41 13.77
N PHE A 290 16.56 -5.26 13.65
CA PHE A 290 16.77 -4.37 14.78
C PHE A 290 15.44 -3.79 15.30
N ALA A 291 14.51 -3.42 14.43
CA ALA A 291 13.17 -2.98 14.80
C ALA A 291 12.43 -4.06 15.61
N ALA A 292 12.40 -5.30 15.12
CA ALA A 292 11.76 -6.42 15.81
C ALA A 292 12.38 -6.72 17.18
N TYR A 293 13.71 -6.58 17.30
CA TYR A 293 14.39 -6.70 18.59
C TYR A 293 13.98 -5.59 19.58
N VAL A 294 13.99 -4.33 19.13
CA VAL A 294 13.54 -3.18 19.94
C VAL A 294 12.09 -3.39 20.36
N GLU A 295 11.23 -3.83 19.45
CA GLU A 295 9.82 -4.08 19.72
C GLU A 295 9.62 -5.13 20.83
N THR A 296 10.32 -6.25 20.72
CA THR A 296 10.11 -7.38 21.64
C THR A 296 10.71 -7.12 23.03
N TYR A 297 11.88 -6.48 23.09
CA TYR A 297 12.65 -6.41 24.35
C TYR A 297 12.72 -5.02 24.98
N VAL A 298 12.47 -3.95 24.22
CA VAL A 298 12.67 -2.57 24.67
C VAL A 298 11.34 -1.81 24.79
N THR A 299 10.43 -1.96 23.82
CA THR A 299 9.16 -1.22 23.78
C THR A 299 8.34 -1.39 25.04
N LEU A 300 8.16 -2.62 25.53
CA LEU A 300 7.40 -2.88 26.76
C LEU A 300 7.96 -2.12 27.97
N ARG A 301 9.29 -2.06 28.11
CA ARG A 301 9.96 -1.33 29.20
C ARG A 301 9.83 0.19 29.06
N ILE A 302 9.82 0.70 27.84
CA ILE A 302 9.61 2.14 27.58
C ILE A 302 8.16 2.51 27.89
N VAL A 303 7.20 1.71 27.44
CA VAL A 303 5.76 1.90 27.71
C VAL A 303 5.52 1.94 29.22
N GLU A 304 6.01 0.93 29.95
CA GLU A 304 5.83 0.85 31.41
C GLU A 304 6.37 2.10 32.13
N ARG A 305 7.61 2.51 31.83
CA ARG A 305 8.22 3.70 32.46
C ARG A 305 7.49 4.99 32.13
N THR A 306 7.02 5.12 30.89
CA THR A 306 6.39 6.36 30.45
C THR A 306 4.96 6.47 30.96
N MET A 307 4.22 5.36 31.00
CA MET A 307 2.89 5.32 31.61
C MET A 307 2.95 5.59 33.11
N LEU A 308 3.92 5.03 33.83
CA LEU A 308 4.13 5.34 35.26
C LEU A 308 4.37 6.84 35.51
N GLY A 309 5.14 7.50 34.63
CA GLY A 309 5.35 8.96 34.71
C GLY A 309 4.09 9.77 34.40
N LEU A 310 3.29 9.30 33.44
CA LEU A 310 2.06 9.97 33.02
C LEU A 310 0.94 9.82 34.06
N ASP A 311 0.82 8.63 34.65
CA ASP A 311 -0.10 8.34 35.75
C ASP A 311 0.25 9.18 37.00
N GLY A 312 1.56 9.35 37.29
CA GLY A 312 2.03 10.23 38.34
C GLY A 312 1.69 11.70 38.11
N PHE A 313 1.79 12.19 36.86
CA PHE A 313 1.43 13.54 36.46
C PHE A 313 -0.09 13.78 36.48
N LEU A 314 -0.89 12.82 36.02
CA LEU A 314 -2.35 12.92 36.05
C LEU A 314 -2.89 12.82 37.48
N GLY A 315 -2.29 11.99 38.32
CA GLY A 315 -2.60 11.90 39.75
C GLY A 315 -2.34 13.20 40.52
N THR A 316 -1.43 14.06 40.03
CA THR A 316 -1.17 15.39 40.62
C THR A 316 -2.14 16.46 40.14
N ILE A 317 -2.81 16.26 39.00
CA ILE A 317 -3.83 17.19 38.44
C ILE A 317 -5.23 16.86 38.97
N SER A 318 -5.46 15.64 39.45
CA SER A 318 -6.73 15.19 40.05
C SER A 318 -6.90 15.55 41.54
N VAL A 319 -5.99 16.34 42.11
CA VAL A 319 -6.09 16.95 43.47
C VAL A 319 -6.33 18.44 43.31
#